data_AF-A0A521AL19-F1
#
_entry.id   AF-A0A521AL19-F1
#
_cell.length_a   1.000
_cell.length_b   1.000
_cell.length_c   1.000
_cell.angle_alpha   90.00
_cell.angle_beta   90.00
_cell.angle_gamma   90.00
#
_symmetry.space_group_name_H-M   'P 1'
#
loop_
_entity.id
_entity.type
_entity.pdbx_description
1 polymer ?
#
loop_
_entity_poly.entity_id
_entity_poly.type
_entity_poly.pdbx_seq_one_letter_code
_entity_poly.pdbx_strand_id
1 'polypeptide(L)'
;MVEIEAYSRNGGEKQLREKDVLEEVLEIPAIWAANAGQRNYSERSDALDELGGWETQVQVDLGPEHRDHHERLTPFLDAYHRKHRVAIEHEKKEQMRARWHLMKIQAAHEREETLDIDVAVLIFPADQDPSLRRTRRELEGPFFTKHFPIHIPVYAIEYTNE
;
A
#
# COMPACT_ATOMS: atom_id res chain seq x y z
N MET A 1 -13.89 13.95 -11.66
CA MET A 1 -14.43 12.92 -10.71
C MET A 1 -13.43 11.77 -10.75
N VAL A 2 -13.14 11.10 -9.64
CA VAL A 2 -12.21 9.97 -9.66
C VAL A 2 -12.99 8.69 -9.90
N GLU A 3 -12.71 8.01 -11.01
CA GLU A 3 -13.24 6.67 -11.28
C GLU A 3 -12.29 5.64 -10.68
N ILE A 4 -12.84 4.60 -10.06
CA ILE A 4 -12.08 3.57 -9.34
C ILE A 4 -12.44 2.18 -9.87
N GLU A 5 -11.41 1.44 -10.27
CA GLU A 5 -11.46 -0.01 -10.40
C GLU A 5 -10.67 -0.65 -9.25
N ALA A 6 -11.13 -1.80 -8.75
CA ALA A 6 -10.47 -2.49 -7.64
C ALA A 6 -10.42 -4.01 -7.82
N TYR A 7 -9.43 -4.61 -7.17
CA TYR A 7 -9.26 -6.05 -7.07
C TYR A 7 -8.86 -6.44 -5.64
N SER A 8 -9.47 -7.50 -5.14
CA SER A 8 -9.25 -8.01 -3.78
C SER A 8 -8.70 -9.43 -3.83
N ARG A 9 -7.70 -9.71 -2.99
CA ARG A 9 -7.13 -11.05 -2.78
C ARG A 9 -6.96 -11.33 -1.30
N ASN A 10 -7.05 -12.61 -0.92
CA ASN A 10 -6.92 -13.08 0.47
C ASN A 10 -7.86 -12.34 1.44
N GLY A 11 -9.01 -11.86 0.95
CA GLY A 11 -10.00 -11.15 1.76
C GLY A 11 -9.70 -9.67 2.05
N GLY A 12 -8.80 -9.01 1.30
CA GLY A 12 -8.41 -7.60 1.51
C GLY A 12 -9.60 -6.65 1.69
N GLU A 13 -10.50 -6.59 0.70
CA GLU A 13 -11.71 -5.74 0.80
C GLU A 13 -12.58 -6.08 2.01
N LYS A 14 -12.79 -7.38 2.27
CA LYS A 14 -13.60 -7.84 3.41
C LYS A 14 -13.01 -7.33 4.73
N GLN A 15 -11.68 -7.44 4.89
CA GLN A 15 -11.02 -6.93 6.10
C GLN A 15 -11.10 -5.41 6.23
N LEU A 16 -10.97 -4.66 5.13
CA LEU A 16 -11.14 -3.20 5.17
C LEU A 16 -12.56 -2.81 5.60
N ARG A 17 -13.59 -3.55 5.14
CA ARG A 17 -14.99 -3.35 5.58
C ARG A 17 -15.18 -3.71 7.05
N GLU A 18 -14.65 -4.85 7.51
CA GLU A 18 -14.75 -5.28 8.90
C GLU A 18 -14.01 -4.34 9.86
N LYS A 19 -12.95 -3.68 9.39
CA LYS A 19 -12.20 -2.65 10.11
C LYS A 19 -12.85 -1.27 10.05
N ASP A 20 -13.93 -1.09 9.28
CA ASP A 20 -14.63 0.18 9.07
C ASP A 20 -13.74 1.29 8.47
N VAL A 21 -12.85 0.91 7.54
CA VAL A 21 -11.86 1.84 6.94
C VAL A 21 -11.87 1.81 5.41
N LEU A 22 -12.76 1.01 4.79
CA LEU A 22 -12.81 0.90 3.33
C LEU A 22 -13.16 2.24 2.66
N GLU A 23 -14.13 2.98 3.18
CA GLU A 23 -14.57 4.23 2.57
C GLU A 23 -13.42 5.27 2.58
N GLU A 24 -12.67 5.37 3.68
CA GLU A 24 -11.46 6.21 3.72
C GLU A 24 -10.43 5.77 2.67
N VAL A 25 -10.18 4.45 2.54
CA VAL A 25 -9.26 3.91 1.52
C VAL A 25 -9.70 4.25 0.09
N LEU A 26 -11.00 4.38 -0.16
CA LEU A 26 -11.53 4.75 -1.47
C LEU A 26 -11.47 6.27 -1.75
N GLU A 27 -11.41 7.11 -0.72
CA GLU A 27 -11.21 8.57 -0.86
C GLU A 27 -9.75 8.94 -1.15
N ILE A 28 -8.83 8.11 -0.68
CA ILE A 28 -7.39 8.32 -0.77
C ILE A 28 -6.87 8.61 -2.20
N PRO A 29 -7.29 7.91 -3.27
CA PRO A 29 -6.91 8.25 -4.65
C PRO A 29 -7.19 9.71 -5.03
N ALA A 30 -8.30 10.30 -4.57
CA ALA A 30 -8.64 11.69 -4.83
C ALA A 30 -7.69 12.67 -4.13
N ILE A 31 -7.30 12.37 -2.88
CA ILE A 31 -6.31 13.17 -2.13
C ILE A 31 -4.96 13.16 -2.86
N TRP A 32 -4.52 11.99 -3.34
CA TRP A 32 -3.26 11.85 -4.08
C TRP A 32 -3.30 12.52 -5.46
N ALA A 33 -4.46 12.54 -6.12
CA ALA A 33 -4.66 13.24 -7.37
C ALA A 33 -4.60 14.76 -7.19
N ALA A 34 -5.31 15.29 -6.18
CA ALA A 34 -5.34 16.72 -5.87
C ALA A 34 -3.98 17.25 -5.40
N ASN A 35 -3.22 16.44 -4.65
CA ASN A 35 -1.93 16.81 -4.07
C ASN A 35 -0.77 16.03 -4.70
N ALA A 36 -0.76 15.96 -6.04
CA ALA A 36 0.25 15.20 -6.77
C ALA A 36 1.65 15.85 -6.69
N GLY A 37 2.69 15.00 -6.61
CA GLY A 37 4.09 15.42 -6.65
C GLY A 37 4.71 15.66 -5.28
N GLN A 38 6.03 15.82 -5.26
CA GLN A 38 6.81 15.96 -4.02
C GLN A 38 6.65 17.33 -3.36
N ARG A 39 6.35 18.38 -4.14
CA ARG A 39 6.17 19.74 -3.61
C ARG A 39 4.92 19.86 -2.73
N ASN A 40 3.90 19.03 -3.00
CA ASN A 40 2.63 19.02 -2.30
C ASN A 40 2.61 17.94 -1.19
N TYR A 41 3.79 17.58 -0.66
CA TYR A 41 3.90 16.54 0.36
C TYR A 41 3.18 16.93 1.65
N SER A 42 3.36 18.17 2.11
CA SER A 42 2.75 18.64 3.36
C SER A 42 1.23 18.60 3.26
N GLU A 43 0.68 19.20 2.20
CA GLU A 43 -0.76 19.27 1.96
C GLU A 43 -1.38 17.87 1.80
N ARG A 44 -0.65 16.95 1.16
CA ARG A 44 -1.09 15.54 1.08
C ARG A 44 -1.08 14.86 2.44
N SER A 45 -0.05 15.08 3.25
CA SER A 45 0.04 14.50 4.60
C SER A 45 -1.03 15.04 5.51
N ASP A 46 -1.29 16.35 5.47
CA ASP A 46 -2.32 17.01 6.27
C ASP A 46 -3.70 16.49 5.87
N ALA A 47 -4.00 16.37 4.58
CA ALA A 47 -5.27 15.82 4.11
C ALA A 47 -5.47 14.33 4.48
N LEU A 48 -4.40 13.54 4.51
CA LEU A 48 -4.43 12.14 4.94
C LEU A 48 -4.64 12.02 6.47
N ASP A 49 -4.02 12.90 7.25
CA ASP A 49 -4.27 12.99 8.69
C ASP A 49 -5.71 13.43 8.98
N GLU A 50 -6.23 14.43 8.27
CA GLU A 50 -7.62 14.90 8.41
C GLU A 50 -8.67 13.85 8.03
N LEU A 51 -8.37 12.98 7.06
CA LEU A 51 -9.28 11.92 6.62
C LEU A 51 -9.56 10.89 7.72
N GLY A 52 -8.55 10.50 8.49
CA GLY A 52 -8.66 9.40 9.45
C GLY A 52 -7.43 9.17 10.35
N GLY A 53 -6.45 10.08 10.33
CA GLY A 53 -5.19 9.92 11.05
C GLY A 53 -4.18 9.02 10.33
N TRP A 54 -4.12 9.13 9.00
CA TRP A 54 -3.18 8.36 8.19
C TRP A 54 -1.77 8.96 8.28
N GLU A 55 -0.85 8.21 8.88
CA GLU A 55 0.56 8.61 8.99
C GLU A 55 1.26 8.42 7.63
N THR A 56 2.08 9.38 7.21
CA THR A 56 2.86 9.29 5.96
C THR A 56 4.35 9.05 6.24
N GLN A 57 5.05 8.44 5.28
CA GLN A 57 6.49 8.11 5.39
C GLN A 57 6.80 7.31 6.67
N VAL A 58 5.99 6.28 6.96
CA VAL A 58 6.21 5.41 8.11
C VAL A 58 7.32 4.41 7.81
N GLN A 59 8.38 4.45 8.59
CA GLN A 59 9.51 3.55 8.44
C GLN A 59 9.16 2.14 8.92
N VAL A 60 9.61 1.13 8.17
CA VAL A 60 9.48 -0.29 8.52
C VAL A 60 10.87 -0.89 8.59
N ASP A 61 11.18 -1.63 9.65
CA ASP A 61 12.49 -2.28 9.81
C ASP A 61 12.47 -3.72 9.28
N LEU A 62 13.10 -3.96 8.13
CA LEU A 62 13.22 -5.29 7.53
C LEU A 62 14.63 -5.88 7.69
N GLY A 63 15.52 -5.25 8.46
CA GLY A 63 16.88 -5.76 8.67
C GLY A 63 16.98 -6.87 9.69
N PRO A 64 18.12 -7.57 9.77
CA PRO A 64 18.32 -8.60 10.77
C PRO A 64 18.48 -7.99 12.16
N GLU A 65 17.84 -8.60 13.17
CA GLU A 65 17.77 -8.13 14.56
C GLU A 65 19.15 -7.90 15.21
N HIS A 66 20.17 -8.64 14.77
CA HIS A 66 21.52 -8.54 15.32
C HIS A 66 22.34 -7.33 14.82
N ARG A 67 21.81 -6.53 13.89
CA ARG A 67 22.48 -5.33 13.38
C ARG A 67 21.91 -4.07 14.01
N ASP A 68 22.69 -2.99 14.01
CA ASP A 68 22.19 -1.69 14.41
C ASP A 68 21.17 -1.15 13.41
N HIS A 69 20.18 -0.37 13.87
CA HIS A 69 19.08 0.14 13.03
C HIS A 69 19.55 0.85 11.76
N HIS A 70 20.65 1.63 11.82
CA HIS A 70 21.19 2.34 10.66
C HIS A 70 21.83 1.43 9.60
N GLU A 71 22.09 0.16 9.93
CA GLU A 71 22.64 -0.86 9.04
C GLU A 71 21.55 -1.81 8.50
N ARG A 72 20.30 -1.60 8.92
CA ARG A 72 19.15 -2.42 8.55
C ARG A 72 18.50 -1.89 7.28
N LEU A 73 17.79 -2.79 6.57
CA LEU A 73 16.96 -2.40 5.45
C LEU A 73 15.68 -1.76 6.00
N THR A 74 15.61 -0.43 5.99
CA THR A 74 14.50 0.30 6.59
C THR A 74 13.71 1.11 5.56
N PRO A 75 12.88 0.48 4.71
CA PRO A 75 12.07 1.20 3.74
C PRO A 75 10.91 1.95 4.42
N PHE A 76 10.29 2.86 3.66
CA PHE A 76 9.13 3.63 4.10
C PHE A 76 7.86 3.13 3.43
N LEU A 77 6.74 3.25 4.14
CA LEU A 77 5.38 3.17 3.60
C LEU A 77 4.91 4.56 3.17
N ASP A 78 4.13 4.62 2.10
CA ASP A 78 3.59 5.91 1.65
C ASP A 78 2.52 6.44 2.61
N ALA A 79 1.62 5.56 3.09
CA ALA A 79 0.75 5.86 4.22
C ALA A 79 0.45 4.61 5.08
N TYR A 80 0.12 4.84 6.34
CA TYR A 80 -0.22 3.77 7.29
C TYR A 80 -1.26 4.24 8.30
N HIS A 81 -2.29 3.42 8.51
CA HIS A 81 -3.28 3.64 9.56
C HIS A 81 -2.94 2.80 10.78
N ARG A 82 -2.43 3.43 11.86
CA ARG A 82 -1.96 2.72 13.06
C ARG A 82 -3.03 1.90 13.78
N LYS A 83 -4.22 2.48 13.98
CA LYS A 83 -5.34 1.79 14.64
C LYS A 83 -5.85 0.59 13.85
N HIS A 84 -6.00 0.72 12.53
CA HIS A 84 -6.55 -0.34 11.68
C HIS A 84 -5.48 -1.28 11.10
N ARG A 85 -4.19 -0.95 11.27
CA ARG A 85 -3.03 -1.72 10.79
C ARG A 85 -3.06 -1.91 9.27
N VAL A 86 -3.38 -0.84 8.55
CA VAL A 86 -3.50 -0.86 7.08
C VAL A 86 -2.34 -0.08 6.47
N ALA A 87 -1.59 -0.71 5.57
CA ALA A 87 -0.49 -0.07 4.85
C ALA A 87 -0.90 0.26 3.40
N ILE A 88 -0.53 1.44 2.93
CA ILE A 88 -0.82 1.93 1.57
C ILE A 88 0.48 2.24 0.85
N GLU A 89 0.55 1.85 -0.43
CA GLU A 89 1.56 2.26 -1.38
C GLU A 89 0.93 2.86 -2.62
N HIS A 90 1.43 4.01 -3.05
CA HIS A 90 0.99 4.71 -4.25
C HIS A 90 2.09 4.62 -5.31
N GLU A 91 1.90 3.76 -6.32
CA GLU A 91 2.95 3.50 -7.31
C GLU A 91 2.59 4.07 -8.68
N LYS A 92 3.50 4.89 -9.22
CA LYS A 92 3.34 5.59 -10.51
C LYS A 92 4.40 5.25 -11.54
N LYS A 93 5.43 4.48 -11.18
CA LYS A 93 6.63 4.31 -12.03
C LYS A 93 6.57 3.01 -12.80
N GLU A 94 7.09 1.92 -12.24
CA GLU A 94 7.28 0.65 -12.95
C GLU A 94 6.63 -0.49 -12.16
N GLN A 95 6.12 -1.50 -12.87
CA GLN A 95 5.54 -2.70 -12.25
C GLN A 95 6.50 -3.39 -11.26
N MET A 96 7.81 -3.31 -11.49
CA MET A 96 8.82 -3.85 -10.56
C MET A 96 8.73 -3.21 -9.16
N ARG A 97 8.37 -1.94 -9.07
CA ARG A 97 8.21 -1.26 -7.76
C ARG A 97 6.93 -1.71 -7.06
N ALA A 98 5.84 -1.94 -7.80
CA ALA A 98 4.63 -2.54 -7.23
C ALA A 98 4.90 -3.94 -6.64
N ARG A 99 5.75 -4.74 -7.29
CA ARG A 99 6.20 -6.03 -6.73
C ARG A 99 7.01 -5.86 -5.46
N TRP A 100 7.95 -4.90 -5.46
CA TRP A 100 8.73 -4.56 -4.27
C TRP A 100 7.82 -4.15 -3.10
N HIS A 101 6.81 -3.33 -3.34
CA HIS A 101 5.82 -2.91 -2.34
C HIS A 101 5.09 -4.09 -1.71
N LEU A 102 4.61 -5.04 -2.53
CA LEU A 102 3.99 -6.27 -2.02
C LEU A 102 4.93 -7.09 -1.15
N MET A 103 6.16 -7.30 -1.60
CA MET A 103 7.15 -8.09 -0.85
C MET A 103 7.56 -7.37 0.44
N LYS A 104 7.71 -6.04 0.41
CA LYS A 104 8.01 -5.20 1.56
C LYS A 104 6.93 -5.33 2.63
N ILE A 105 5.65 -5.19 2.24
CA ILE A 105 4.52 -5.28 3.19
C ILE A 105 4.34 -6.71 3.69
N GLN A 106 4.49 -7.73 2.83
CA GLN A 106 4.44 -9.14 3.25
C GLN A 106 5.53 -9.43 4.29
N ALA A 107 6.77 -8.98 4.06
CA ALA A 107 7.86 -9.19 5.00
C ALA A 107 7.64 -8.49 6.34
N ALA A 108 7.00 -7.32 6.34
CA ALA A 108 6.61 -6.60 7.55
C ALA A 108 5.48 -7.36 8.30
N HIS A 109 4.46 -7.81 7.59
CA HIS A 109 3.37 -8.60 8.15
C HIS A 109 3.84 -9.89 8.84
N GLU A 110 4.89 -10.54 8.32
CA GLU A 110 5.42 -11.79 8.86
C GLU A 110 6.33 -11.62 10.08
N ARG A 111 6.76 -10.39 10.41
CA ARG A 111 7.75 -10.15 11.47
C ARG A 111 7.14 -9.49 12.70
N GLU A 112 7.17 -10.22 13.81
CA GLU A 112 6.66 -9.77 15.13
C GLU A 112 7.31 -8.47 15.63
N GLU A 113 8.59 -8.25 15.34
CA GLU A 113 9.35 -7.07 15.80
C GLU A 113 9.25 -5.86 14.86
N THR A 114 8.31 -5.87 13.89
CA THR A 114 8.15 -4.78 12.92
C THR A 114 6.80 -4.07 13.06
N LEU A 115 6.37 -3.38 12.01
CA LEU A 115 5.07 -2.72 11.99
C LEU A 115 3.98 -3.79 11.82
N ASP A 116 3.03 -3.85 12.75
CA ASP A 116 1.85 -4.71 12.60
C ASP A 116 1.02 -4.23 11.40
N ILE A 117 0.99 -5.01 10.33
CA ILE A 117 0.18 -4.75 9.13
C ILE A 117 -0.75 -5.94 8.91
N ASP A 118 -2.05 -5.69 8.89
CA ASP A 118 -3.08 -6.70 8.65
C ASP A 118 -3.54 -6.70 7.18
N VAL A 119 -3.50 -5.55 6.50
CA VAL A 119 -3.97 -5.39 5.12
C VAL A 119 -3.00 -4.52 4.33
N ALA A 120 -2.63 -4.98 3.14
CA ALA A 120 -1.88 -4.21 2.15
C ALA A 120 -2.85 -3.57 1.15
N VAL A 121 -2.68 -2.29 0.88
CA VAL A 121 -3.41 -1.57 -0.16
C VAL A 121 -2.41 -1.01 -1.18
N LEU A 122 -2.65 -1.28 -2.46
CA LEU A 122 -1.86 -0.72 -3.55
C LEU A 122 -2.74 0.19 -4.41
N ILE A 123 -2.23 1.36 -4.76
CA ILE A 123 -2.98 2.34 -5.53
C ILE A 123 -2.15 2.76 -6.75
N PHE A 124 -2.78 2.67 -7.92
CA PHE A 124 -2.17 2.98 -9.21
C PHE A 124 -3.02 4.01 -9.97
N PRO A 125 -2.45 5.07 -10.54
CA PRO A 125 -3.14 5.84 -11.58
C PRO A 125 -3.18 5.06 -12.91
N ALA A 126 -4.31 5.09 -13.63
CA ALA A 126 -4.57 4.25 -14.81
C ALA A 126 -3.62 4.47 -16.01
N ASP A 127 -2.98 5.64 -16.12
CA ASP A 127 -2.09 5.99 -17.23
C ASP A 127 -0.60 5.71 -16.96
N GLN A 128 -0.27 4.79 -16.06
CA GLN A 128 1.12 4.44 -15.71
C GLN A 128 1.45 2.97 -15.98
N ASP A 129 2.75 2.62 -16.01
CA ASP A 129 3.20 1.24 -16.26
C ASP A 129 2.73 0.21 -15.20
N PRO A 130 2.75 0.50 -13.89
CA PRO A 130 2.04 -0.34 -12.93
C PRO A 130 0.54 -0.24 -13.19
N SER A 131 -0.15 -1.38 -13.25
CA SER A 131 -1.60 -1.41 -13.46
C SER A 131 -2.28 -2.48 -12.63
N LEU A 132 -3.54 -2.25 -12.30
CA LEU A 132 -4.38 -3.22 -11.58
C LEU A 132 -4.42 -4.55 -12.32
N ARG A 133 -4.58 -4.52 -13.64
CA ARG A 133 -4.62 -5.73 -14.48
C ARG A 133 -3.35 -6.56 -14.37
N ARG A 134 -2.16 -5.94 -14.35
CA ARG A 134 -0.88 -6.67 -14.23
C ARG A 134 -0.68 -7.18 -12.81
N THR A 135 -0.93 -6.34 -11.81
CA THR A 135 -0.85 -6.71 -10.40
C THR A 135 -1.77 -7.89 -10.06
N ARG A 136 -3.02 -7.87 -10.55
CA ARG A 136 -3.95 -8.99 -10.44
C ARG A 136 -3.37 -10.28 -11.04
N ARG A 137 -2.87 -10.24 -12.28
CA ARG A 137 -2.28 -11.42 -12.94
C ARG A 137 -1.07 -11.97 -12.19
N GLU A 138 -0.25 -11.10 -11.61
CA GLU A 138 0.92 -11.51 -10.83
C GLU A 138 0.52 -12.14 -9.50
N LEU A 139 -0.47 -11.56 -8.82
CA LEU A 139 -1.04 -12.09 -7.59
C LEU A 139 -1.67 -13.48 -7.84
N GLU A 140 -2.45 -13.66 -8.90
CA GLU A 140 -3.03 -14.96 -9.26
C GLU A 140 -1.99 -15.96 -9.82
N GLY A 141 -0.84 -15.46 -10.28
CA GLY A 141 0.18 -16.24 -10.98
C GLY A 141 1.18 -16.96 -10.07
N PRO A 142 2.03 -17.84 -10.65
CA PRO A 142 3.02 -18.63 -9.90
C PRO A 142 4.07 -17.77 -9.18
N PHE A 143 4.30 -16.54 -9.63
CA PHE A 143 5.24 -15.63 -8.97
C PHE A 143 4.84 -15.38 -7.51
N PHE A 144 3.59 -14.95 -7.26
CA PHE A 144 3.08 -14.65 -5.91
C PHE A 144 2.18 -15.75 -5.31
N THR A 145 2.06 -16.91 -5.95
CA THR A 145 1.42 -18.11 -5.36
C THR A 145 2.42 -19.22 -5.01
N LYS A 146 3.61 -19.25 -5.64
CA LYS A 146 4.60 -20.33 -5.46
C LYS A 146 6.00 -19.84 -5.11
N HIS A 147 6.51 -18.82 -5.80
CA HIS A 147 7.93 -18.43 -5.66
C HIS A 147 8.16 -17.42 -4.54
N PHE A 148 7.31 -16.40 -4.44
CA PHE A 148 7.34 -15.35 -3.42
C PHE A 148 5.91 -15.19 -2.88
N PRO A 149 5.38 -16.17 -2.15
CA PRO A 149 3.95 -16.20 -1.86
C PRO A 149 3.51 -14.97 -1.05
N ILE A 150 2.40 -14.34 -1.49
CA ILE A 150 1.76 -13.23 -0.79
C ILE A 150 0.51 -13.77 -0.10
N HIS A 151 0.55 -13.77 1.23
CA HIS A 151 -0.50 -14.30 2.09
C HIS A 151 -1.27 -13.19 2.81
N ILE A 152 -0.66 -12.02 2.98
CA ILE A 152 -1.37 -10.86 3.51
C ILE A 152 -2.61 -10.57 2.65
N PRO A 153 -3.73 -10.17 3.26
CA PRO A 153 -4.86 -9.55 2.57
C PRO A 153 -4.39 -8.37 1.70
N VAL A 154 -4.79 -8.36 0.42
CA VAL A 154 -4.43 -7.30 -0.53
C VAL A 154 -5.68 -6.68 -1.13
N TYR A 155 -5.74 -5.36 -1.14
CA TYR A 155 -6.73 -4.59 -1.90
C TYR A 155 -6.00 -3.65 -2.87
N ALA A 156 -6.09 -3.91 -4.16
CA ALA A 156 -5.46 -3.11 -5.20
C ALA A 156 -6.49 -2.23 -5.88
N ILE A 157 -6.14 -0.97 -6.10
CA ILE A 157 -6.98 0.08 -6.67
C ILE A 157 -6.25 0.65 -7.89
N GLU A 158 -6.99 0.85 -8.98
CA GLU A 158 -6.57 1.70 -10.09
C GLU A 158 -7.58 2.82 -10.27
N TYR A 159 -7.09 4.04 -10.48
CA TYR A 159 -7.94 5.21 -10.57
C TYR A 159 -7.60 6.09 -11.77
N THR A 160 -8.65 6.70 -12.33
CA THR A 160 -8.56 7.70 -13.39
C THR A 160 -9.06 9.03 -12.85
N ASN A 161 -8.35 10.10 -13.15
CA ASN A 161 -8.78 11.46 -12.82
C ASN A 161 -9.01 12.21 -14.13
N GLU A 162 -10.28 12.52 -14.43
CA GLU A 162 -10.66 13.39 -15.55
C GLU A 162 -10.13 14.82 -15.40
#